data_AF-A0AAJ5R2S4-F1
#
_entry.id   AF-A0AAJ5R2S4-F1
#
_cell.length_a   1.000
_cell.length_b   1.000
_cell.length_c   1.000
_cell.angle_alpha   90.00
_cell.angle_beta   90.00
_cell.angle_gamma   90.00
#
_symmetry.space_group_name_H-M   'P 1'
#
loop_
_entity.id
_entity.type
_entity.pdbx_description
1 polymer ?
#
loop_
_entity_poly.entity_id
_entity_poly.type
_entity_poly.pdbx_seq_one_letter_code
_entity_poly.pdbx_strand_id
1 'polypeptide(L)'
;MLSKLDRNYLLVRLKTMQETSETKMILREYFTGEGASVRRRKFLWDVFLYSSKYFLICLCLFSWALVSGLLIGPENEFFLRNFHAWMITTPIEEVLIQSHTLLFDLAFNAFLFSILLSVLINLKDVLLARKEQYSIKTY
;
A
#
# COMPACT_ATOMS: atom_id res chain seq x y z
N MET A 1 41.27 14.85 10.11
CA MET A 1 40.13 15.72 10.46
C MET A 1 38.96 15.32 9.59
N LEU A 2 37.96 14.58 10.10
CA LEU A 2 36.76 14.27 9.29
C LEU A 2 36.04 15.58 8.93
N SER A 3 35.68 15.72 7.65
CA SER A 3 34.95 16.88 7.14
C SER A 3 33.61 17.01 7.89
N LYS A 4 33.07 18.25 8.00
CA LYS A 4 31.77 18.47 8.64
C LYS A 4 30.64 17.65 8.00
N LEU A 5 30.76 17.36 6.70
CA LEU A 5 29.81 16.55 5.92
C LEU A 5 29.79 15.10 6.41
N ASP A 6 30.97 14.55 6.69
CA ASP A 6 31.16 13.16 7.13
C ASP A 6 30.62 12.93 8.55
N ARG A 7 30.78 13.93 9.43
CA ARG A 7 30.19 13.90 10.78
C ARG A 7 28.66 13.95 10.76
N ASN A 8 28.06 14.77 9.90
CA ASN A 8 26.61 14.83 9.77
C ASN A 8 26.04 13.52 9.21
N TYR A 9 26.70 12.92 8.23
CA TYR A 9 26.31 11.61 7.70
C TYR A 9 26.34 10.52 8.78
N LEU A 10 27.40 10.47 9.58
CA LEU A 10 27.53 9.51 10.68
C LEU A 10 26.46 9.73 11.77
N LEU A 11 26.13 10.98 12.10
CA LEU A 11 25.08 11.29 13.07
C LEU A 11 23.69 10.86 12.58
N VAL A 12 23.36 11.11 11.31
CA VAL A 12 22.10 10.64 10.71
C VAL A 12 22.04 9.12 10.68
N ARG A 13 23.16 8.45 10.33
CA ARG A 13 23.25 7.00 10.31
C ARG A 13 23.12 6.37 11.70
N LEU A 14 23.73 6.97 12.72
CA LEU A 14 23.59 6.50 14.11
C LEU A 14 22.17 6.70 14.64
N LYS A 15 21.55 7.85 14.34
CA LYS A 15 20.16 8.12 14.73
C LYS A 15 19.19 7.13 14.08
N THR A 16 19.34 6.85 12.80
CA THR A 16 18.50 5.86 12.08
C THR A 16 18.73 4.43 12.57
N MET A 17 19.97 4.05 12.91
CA MET A 17 20.27 2.74 13.52
C MET A 17 19.62 2.58 14.91
N GLN A 18 19.62 3.65 15.71
CA GLN A 18 18.99 3.63 17.02
C GLN A 18 17.45 3.57 16.90
N GLU A 19 16.84 4.43 16.08
CA GLU A 19 15.40 4.45 15.84
C GLU A 19 14.89 3.10 15.30
N THR A 20 15.64 2.46 14.39
CA THR A 20 15.27 1.13 13.85
C THR A 20 15.38 0.02 14.90
N SER A 21 16.36 0.10 15.81
CA SER A 21 16.51 -0.85 16.92
C SER A 21 15.35 -0.76 17.92
N GLU A 22 15.00 0.47 18.32
CA GLU A 22 13.87 0.74 19.23
C GLU A 22 12.54 0.25 18.62
N THR A 23 12.31 0.55 17.34
CA THR A 23 11.12 0.11 16.60
C THR A 23 10.99 -1.42 16.58
N LYS A 24 12.10 -2.14 16.34
CA LYS A 24 12.11 -3.61 16.34
C LYS A 24 11.79 -4.19 17.72
N MET A 25 12.29 -3.58 18.79
CA MET A 25 12.03 -4.01 20.16
C MET A 25 10.55 -3.85 20.52
N ILE A 26 9.96 -2.69 20.19
CA ILE A 26 8.53 -2.40 20.43
C ILE A 26 7.63 -3.39 19.69
N LEU A 27 7.92 -3.64 18.41
CA LEU A 27 7.16 -4.60 17.60
C LEU A 27 7.27 -6.02 18.17
N ARG A 28 8.48 -6.43 18.57
CA ARG A 28 8.69 -7.75 19.18
C ARG A 28 7.84 -7.90 20.44
N GLU A 29 7.88 -6.93 21.35
CA GLU A 29 7.07 -6.97 22.57
C GLU A 29 5.56 -7.01 22.27
N TYR A 30 5.10 -6.25 21.27
CA TYR A 30 3.70 -6.23 20.86
C TYR A 30 3.21 -7.62 20.40
N PHE A 31 4.04 -8.32 19.60
CA PHE A 31 3.71 -9.61 18.99
C PHE A 31 4.08 -10.85 19.82
N THR A 32 4.98 -10.74 20.80
CA THR A 32 5.40 -11.89 21.64
C THR A 32 5.04 -11.76 23.12
N GLY A 33 4.58 -10.60 23.59
CA GLY A 33 4.20 -10.41 24.98
C GLY A 33 2.91 -11.13 25.41
N GLU A 34 2.59 -11.06 26.70
CA GLU A 34 1.37 -11.65 27.26
C GLU A 34 0.11 -11.03 26.62
N GLY A 35 -0.88 -11.85 26.23
CA GLY A 35 -2.04 -11.41 25.46
C GLY A 35 -1.78 -11.14 23.96
N ALA A 36 -0.62 -11.51 23.43
CA ALA A 36 -0.28 -11.28 22.01
C ALA A 36 -1.20 -12.03 21.02
N SER A 37 -1.85 -13.12 21.42
CA SER A 37 -2.82 -13.83 20.56
C SER A 37 -4.02 -12.96 20.21
N VAL A 38 -4.57 -12.24 21.20
CA VAL A 38 -5.69 -11.31 21.02
C VAL A 38 -5.27 -10.10 20.19
N ARG A 39 -4.10 -9.53 20.48
CA ARG A 39 -3.55 -8.39 19.70
C ARG A 39 -3.27 -8.75 18.26
N ARG A 40 -2.69 -9.93 17.98
CA ARG A 40 -2.47 -10.43 16.62
C ARG A 40 -3.77 -10.62 15.85
N ARG A 41 -4.78 -11.21 16.49
CA ARG A 41 -6.09 -11.39 15.84
C ARG A 41 -6.73 -10.06 15.51
N LYS A 42 -6.71 -9.10 16.44
CA LYS A 42 -7.21 -7.74 16.19
C LYS A 42 -6.43 -7.04 15.07
N PHE A 43 -5.10 -7.12 15.09
CA PHE A 43 -4.25 -6.57 14.04
C PHE A 43 -4.61 -7.14 12.66
N LEU A 44 -4.74 -8.46 12.54
CA LEU A 44 -5.14 -9.11 11.28
C LEU A 44 -6.53 -8.68 10.83
N TRP A 45 -7.47 -8.56 11.76
CA TRP A 45 -8.83 -8.11 11.46
C TRP A 45 -8.86 -6.66 10.96
N ASP A 46 -8.11 -5.78 11.61
CA ASP A 46 -7.99 -4.39 11.20
C ASP A 46 -7.30 -4.29 9.84
N VAL A 47 -6.22 -5.04 9.59
CA VAL A 47 -5.59 -5.12 8.25
C VAL A 47 -6.59 -5.59 7.19
N PHE A 48 -7.41 -6.60 7.48
CA PHE A 48 -8.42 -7.10 6.55
C PHE A 48 -9.48 -6.04 6.21
N LEU A 49 -10.01 -5.35 7.23
CA LEU A 49 -11.01 -4.28 7.03
C LEU A 49 -10.45 -3.10 6.25
N TYR A 50 -9.24 -2.64 6.60
CA TYR A 50 -8.57 -1.57 5.87
C TYR A 50 -8.26 -1.99 4.44
N SER A 51 -7.79 -3.23 4.22
CA SER A 51 -7.46 -3.72 2.88
C SER A 51 -8.69 -3.76 2.00
N SER A 52 -9.81 -4.28 2.51
CA SER A 52 -11.08 -4.27 1.78
C SER A 52 -11.52 -2.85 1.40
N LYS A 53 -11.38 -1.89 2.32
CA LYS A 53 -11.74 -0.49 2.07
C LYS A 53 -10.85 0.13 0.99
N TYR A 54 -9.53 -0.01 1.11
CA TYR A 54 -8.58 0.57 0.15
C TYR A 54 -8.65 -0.12 -1.21
N PHE A 55 -8.90 -1.42 -1.25
CA PHE A 55 -9.14 -2.15 -2.49
C PHE A 55 -10.34 -1.58 -3.26
N LEU A 56 -11.47 -1.37 -2.59
CA LEU A 56 -12.65 -0.72 -3.17
C LEU A 56 -12.35 0.69 -3.67
N ILE A 57 -11.63 1.50 -2.88
CA ILE A 57 -11.23 2.85 -3.30
C ILE A 57 -10.35 2.79 -4.55
N CYS A 58 -9.37 1.90 -4.60
CA CYS A 58 -8.52 1.71 -5.77
C CYS A 58 -9.35 1.32 -7.00
N LEU A 59 -10.27 0.36 -6.89
CA LEU A 59 -11.15 -0.02 -8.00
C LEU A 59 -11.99 1.16 -8.50
N CYS A 60 -12.58 1.94 -7.58
CA CYS A 60 -13.34 3.13 -7.95
C CYS A 60 -12.47 4.18 -8.66
N LEU A 61 -11.26 4.45 -8.15
CA LEU A 61 -10.33 5.40 -8.76
C LEU A 61 -9.87 4.94 -10.13
N PHE A 62 -9.55 3.66 -10.30
CA PHE A 62 -9.18 3.08 -11.60
C PHE A 62 -10.33 3.15 -12.59
N SER A 63 -11.55 2.81 -12.17
CA SER A 63 -12.74 2.91 -13.01
C SER A 63 -12.97 4.35 -13.47
N TRP A 64 -12.89 5.31 -12.55
CA TRP A 64 -13.03 6.73 -12.87
C TRP A 64 -11.92 7.23 -13.78
N ALA A 65 -10.67 6.81 -13.56
CA ALA A 65 -9.53 7.19 -14.38
C ALA A 65 -9.64 6.64 -15.81
N LEU A 66 -10.14 5.41 -15.97
CA LEU A 66 -10.41 4.82 -17.28
C LEU A 66 -11.51 5.60 -18.02
N VAL A 67 -12.62 5.88 -17.35
CA VAL A 67 -13.75 6.62 -17.93
C VAL A 67 -13.32 8.05 -18.30
N SER A 68 -12.68 8.77 -17.38
CA SER A 68 -12.25 10.15 -17.62
C SER A 68 -11.16 10.24 -18.69
N GLY A 69 -10.19 9.32 -18.69
CA GLY A 69 -9.15 9.23 -19.71
C GLY A 69 -9.72 8.93 -21.09
N LEU A 70 -10.72 8.05 -21.17
CA LEU A 70 -11.39 7.70 -22.42
C LEU A 70 -12.27 8.83 -22.96
N LEU A 71 -12.95 9.59 -22.10
CA LEU A 71 -13.91 10.62 -22.51
C LEU A 71 -13.27 12.00 -22.73
N ILE A 72 -12.31 12.39 -21.90
CA ILE A 72 -11.82 13.79 -21.79
C ILE A 72 -10.31 13.89 -22.13
N GLY A 73 -9.63 12.77 -22.37
CA GLY A 73 -8.20 12.76 -22.68
C GLY A 73 -7.86 13.42 -24.02
N PRO A 74 -6.67 14.04 -24.16
CA PRO A 74 -6.23 14.71 -25.39
C PRO A 74 -6.08 13.77 -26.61
N GLU A 75 -6.12 12.44 -26.39
CA GLU A 75 -6.02 11.41 -27.43
C GLU A 75 -7.29 10.53 -27.53
N ASN A 76 -8.41 10.96 -26.96
CA ASN A 76 -9.65 10.18 -26.88
C ASN A 76 -10.14 9.65 -28.25
N GLU A 77 -10.15 10.49 -29.29
CA GLU A 77 -10.61 10.14 -30.63
C GLU A 77 -9.72 9.08 -31.29
N PHE A 78 -8.40 9.20 -31.11
CA PHE A 78 -7.44 8.22 -31.62
C PHE A 78 -7.60 6.88 -30.91
N PHE A 79 -7.78 6.90 -29.60
CA PHE A 79 -7.97 5.69 -28.80
C PHE A 79 -9.28 4.98 -29.14
N LEU A 80 -10.39 5.72 -29.23
CA LEU A 80 -11.70 5.19 -29.62
C LEU A 80 -11.68 4.58 -31.02
N ARG A 81 -10.99 5.22 -31.97
CA ARG A 81 -10.86 4.72 -33.34
C ARG A 81 -10.06 3.42 -33.40
N ASN A 82 -8.95 3.34 -32.68
CA ASN A 82 -8.14 2.10 -32.59
C ASN A 82 -8.89 0.99 -31.85
N PHE A 83 -9.60 1.33 -30.77
CA PHE A 83 -10.42 0.39 -30.02
C PHE A 83 -11.56 -0.17 -30.87
N HIS A 84 -12.22 0.67 -31.66
CA HIS A 84 -13.26 0.25 -32.60
C HIS A 84 -12.69 -0.62 -33.73
N ALA A 85 -11.55 -0.24 -34.32
CA ALA A 85 -10.88 -1.05 -35.33
C ALA A 85 -10.50 -2.43 -34.78
N TRP A 86 -9.94 -2.47 -33.57
CA TRP A 86 -9.59 -3.71 -32.87
C TRP A 86 -10.82 -4.58 -32.58
N MET A 87 -11.93 -3.99 -32.14
CA MET A 87 -13.17 -4.72 -31.83
C MET A 87 -13.79 -5.37 -33.08
N ILE A 88 -13.62 -4.76 -34.27
CA ILE A 88 -14.12 -5.32 -35.53
C ILE A 88 -13.23 -6.45 -36.04
N THR A 89 -11.91 -6.33 -35.87
CA THR A 89 -10.94 -7.26 -36.47
C THR A 89 -10.66 -8.48 -35.60
N THR A 90 -10.86 -8.37 -34.28
CA THR A 90 -10.49 -9.42 -33.33
C THR A 90 -11.70 -10.28 -33.00
N PRO A 91 -11.59 -11.62 -33.03
CA PRO A 91 -12.69 -12.50 -32.63
C PRO A 91 -13.04 -12.28 -31.15
N ILE A 92 -14.33 -12.30 -30.84
CA ILE A 92 -14.88 -12.00 -29.50
C ILE A 92 -14.24 -12.86 -28.40
N GLU A 93 -13.87 -14.10 -28.73
CA GLU A 93 -13.22 -15.05 -27.82
C GLU A 93 -11.84 -14.55 -27.34
N GLU A 94 -11.03 -14.01 -28.25
CA GLU A 94 -9.72 -13.46 -27.91
C GLU A 94 -9.86 -12.15 -27.12
N VAL A 95 -10.83 -11.30 -27.49
CA VAL A 95 -11.17 -10.08 -26.74
C VAL A 95 -11.56 -10.41 -25.31
N LEU A 96 -12.37 -11.45 -25.10
CA LEU A 96 -12.82 -11.86 -23.77
C LEU A 96 -11.66 -12.39 -22.92
N ILE A 97 -10.79 -13.22 -23.50
CA ILE A 97 -9.62 -13.76 -22.78
C ILE A 97 -8.65 -12.63 -22.42
N GLN A 98 -8.32 -11.75 -23.37
CA GLN A 98 -7.38 -10.65 -23.13
C GLN A 98 -7.93 -9.61 -22.15
N SER A 99 -9.22 -9.27 -22.24
CA SER A 99 -9.83 -8.35 -21.28
C SER A 99 -9.87 -8.95 -19.87
N HIS A 100 -10.18 -10.25 -19.75
CA HIS A 100 -10.16 -10.93 -18.46
C HIS A 100 -8.75 -10.95 -17.84
N THR A 101 -7.71 -11.27 -18.61
CA THR A 101 -6.33 -11.30 -18.10
C THR A 101 -5.86 -9.92 -17.64
N LEU A 102 -6.14 -8.87 -18.42
CA LEU A 102 -5.79 -7.49 -18.05
C LEU A 102 -6.54 -7.00 -16.81
N LEU A 103 -7.85 -7.26 -16.73
CA LEU A 103 -8.66 -6.87 -15.56
C LEU A 103 -8.25 -7.64 -14.31
N PHE A 104 -7.95 -8.94 -14.45
CA PHE A 104 -7.51 -9.76 -13.34
C PHE A 104 -6.14 -9.30 -12.82
N ASP A 105 -5.18 -9.04 -13.71
CA ASP A 105 -3.85 -8.58 -13.32
C ASP A 105 -3.91 -7.19 -12.65
N LEU A 106 -4.72 -6.27 -13.19
CA LEU A 106 -4.96 -4.97 -12.57
C LEU A 106 -5.60 -5.10 -11.19
N ALA A 107 -6.65 -5.93 -11.06
CA ALA A 107 -7.33 -6.17 -9.80
C ALA A 107 -6.39 -6.84 -8.78
N PHE A 108 -5.55 -7.78 -9.22
CA PHE A 108 -4.59 -8.45 -8.38
C PHE A 108 -3.51 -7.49 -7.85
N ASN A 109 -2.98 -6.61 -8.72
CA ASN A 109 -2.03 -5.59 -8.32
C ASN A 109 -2.66 -4.56 -7.35
N ALA A 110 -3.90 -4.14 -7.61
CA ALA A 110 -4.64 -3.25 -6.70
C ALA A 110 -4.91 -3.93 -5.34
N PHE A 111 -5.19 -5.24 -5.34
CA PHE A 111 -5.36 -6.02 -4.12
C PHE A 111 -4.07 -6.09 -3.31
N LEU A 112 -2.94 -6.43 -3.93
CA LEU A 112 -1.62 -6.45 -3.26
C LEU A 112 -1.26 -5.07 -2.68
N PHE A 113 -1.47 -4.01 -3.47
CA PHE A 113 -1.26 -2.64 -3.01
C PHE A 113 -2.13 -2.31 -1.78
N SER A 114 -3.40 -2.72 -1.79
CA SER A 114 -4.31 -2.48 -0.67
C SER A 114 -3.86 -3.19 0.62
N ILE A 115 -3.34 -4.42 0.51
CA ILE A 115 -2.81 -5.17 1.66
C ILE A 115 -1.59 -4.44 2.20
N LEU A 116 -0.65 -4.09 1.33
CA LEU A 116 0.58 -3.41 1.71
C LEU A 116 0.27 -2.10 2.46
N LEU A 117 -0.61 -1.28 1.89
CA LEU A 117 -1.01 -0.01 2.49
C LEU A 117 -1.68 -0.20 3.85
N SER A 118 -2.52 -1.23 3.99
CA SER A 118 -3.23 -1.54 5.23
C SER A 118 -2.30 -2.03 6.33
N VAL A 119 -1.31 -2.86 5.98
CA VAL A 119 -0.25 -3.26 6.91
C VAL A 119 0.56 -2.04 7.35
N LEU A 120 0.93 -1.15 6.42
CA LEU A 120 1.71 0.05 6.74
C LEU A 120 0.97 0.99 7.70
N ILE A 121 -0.33 1.24 7.45
CA ILE A 121 -1.16 2.09 8.30
C ILE A 121 -1.28 1.46 9.69
N ASN A 122 -1.63 0.18 9.77
CA ASN A 122 -1.86 -0.47 11.04
C ASN A 122 -0.55 -0.60 11.86
N LEU A 123 0.58 -0.82 11.19
CA LEU A 123 1.89 -0.84 11.82
C LEU A 123 2.28 0.54 12.38
N LYS A 124 1.98 1.61 11.65
CA LYS A 124 2.17 2.99 12.11
C LYS A 124 1.34 3.26 13.37
N ASP A 125 0.08 2.85 13.40
CA ASP A 125 -0.80 3.06 14.55
C ASP A 125 -0.30 2.31 15.79
N VAL A 126 0.17 1.07 15.63
CA VAL A 126 0.81 0.30 16.71
C VAL A 126 2.05 0.99 17.27
N LEU A 127 2.90 1.55 16.39
CA LEU A 127 4.12 2.25 16.80
C LEU A 127 3.82 3.55 17.53
N LEU A 128 2.83 4.32 17.06
CA LEU A 128 2.43 5.58 17.69
C LEU A 128 1.85 5.33 19.10
N ALA A 129 0.90 4.40 19.21
CA ALA A 129 0.26 4.07 20.49
C ALA A 129 1.25 3.60 21.56
N ARG A 130 2.31 2.88 21.15
CA ARG A 130 3.35 2.42 22.08
C ARG A 130 4.36 3.52 22.43
N LYS A 131 4.74 4.36 21.46
CA LYS A 131 5.64 5.50 21.73
C LYS A 131 5.06 6.45 22.77
N GLU A 132 3.75 6.69 22.73
CA GLU A 132 3.04 7.47 23.76
C GLU A 132 3.08 6.79 25.14
N GLN A 133 2.89 5.47 25.22
CA GLN A 133 2.97 4.74 26.49
C GLN A 133 4.37 4.78 27.14
N TYR A 134 5.45 4.76 26.37
CA TYR A 134 6.80 4.91 26.92
C TYR A 134 7.10 6.35 27.35
N SER A 135 6.50 7.36 26.71
CA SER A 135 6.65 8.77 27.10
C SER A 135 5.95 9.11 28.42
N ILE A 136 4.89 8.38 28.78
CA ILE A 136 4.11 8.64 30.01
C ILE A 136 4.76 7.98 31.24
N LYS A 137 5.56 6.92 31.05
CA LYS A 137 6.23 6.21 32.16
C LYS A 137 7.55 6.85 32.62
N THR A 138 8.01 7.89 31.94
CA THR A 138 9.27 8.60 32.25
C THR A 138 9.09 9.87 33.08
N TYR A 139 7.88 10.13 33.59
CA TYR A 139 7.58 11.22 34.53
C TYR A 139 7.17 10.68 35.90
#